data_AF-A0A973HCI0-F1
#
_entry.id   AF-A0A973HCI0-F1
#
_cell.length_a   1.000
_cell.length_b   1.000
_cell.length_c   1.000
_cell.angle_alpha   90.00
_cell.angle_beta   90.00
_cell.angle_gamma   90.00
#
_symmetry.space_group_name_H-M   'P 1'
#
loop_
_entity.id
_entity.type
_entity.pdbx_description
1 polymer ?
#
loop_
_entity_poly.entity_id
_entity_poly.type
_entity_poly.pdbx_seq_one_letter_code
_entity_poly.pdbx_strand_id
1 'polypeptide(L)' 'MPSVTHDDAPLLADLMPWSVAPPRLGRGWPTGPDAASLKARWDALLKAEGPDREALFEPTRSRTLRSAVGQLPGRTG' A
#
# COMPACT_ATOMS: atom_id res chain seq x y z
N MET A 1 -19.02 -13.28 -39.71
CA MET A 1 -18.56 -12.16 -38.86
C MET A 1 -17.05 -12.09 -39.01
N PRO A 2 -16.48 -10.95 -39.45
CA PRO A 2 -15.03 -10.83 -39.47
C PRO A 2 -14.50 -11.04 -38.04
N SER A 3 -13.46 -11.84 -37.89
CA SER A 3 -12.82 -12.09 -36.59
C SER A 3 -12.12 -10.83 -36.13
N VAL A 4 -12.50 -10.29 -34.97
CA VAL A 4 -11.79 -9.17 -34.33
C VAL A 4 -10.42 -9.68 -33.90
N THR A 5 -9.35 -9.05 -34.41
CA THR A 5 -7.99 -9.34 -33.96
C THR A 5 -7.68 -8.53 -32.71
N HIS A 6 -6.62 -8.89 -31.97
CA HIS A 6 -6.23 -8.15 -30.77
C HIS A 6 -5.98 -6.66 -31.06
N ASP A 7 -5.49 -6.33 -32.25
CA ASP A 7 -5.20 -4.95 -32.66
C ASP A 7 -6.48 -4.15 -33.01
N ASP A 8 -7.59 -4.84 -33.27
CA ASP A 8 -8.90 -4.22 -33.53
C ASP A 8 -9.69 -3.98 -32.23
N ALA A 9 -9.24 -4.54 -31.10
CA ALA A 9 -9.90 -4.37 -29.82
C ALA A 9 -9.58 -3.01 -29.19
N PRO A 10 -10.56 -2.30 -28.61
CA PRO A 10 -10.31 -1.04 -27.92
C PRO A 10 -9.38 -1.24 -26.72
N LEU A 11 -8.55 -0.24 -26.41
CA LEU A 11 -7.67 -0.31 -25.25
C LEU A 11 -8.49 -0.33 -23.97
N LEU A 12 -8.03 -1.07 -22.96
CA LEU A 12 -8.69 -1.12 -21.66
C LEU A 12 -8.82 0.26 -21.03
N ALA A 13 -7.84 1.15 -21.24
CA ALA A 13 -7.87 2.52 -20.75
C ALA A 13 -8.99 3.36 -21.38
N ASP A 14 -9.35 3.08 -22.64
CA ASP A 14 -10.44 3.79 -23.34
C ASP A 14 -11.80 3.34 -22.82
N LEU A 15 -11.92 2.07 -22.43
CA LEU A 15 -13.14 1.52 -21.82
C LEU A 15 -13.25 1.87 -20.32
N MET A 16 -12.13 2.00 -19.62
CA MET A 16 -12.04 2.24 -18.18
C MET A 16 -11.10 3.42 -17.86
N PRO A 17 -11.50 4.66 -18.16
CA PRO A 17 -10.66 5.84 -17.98
C PRO A 17 -10.40 6.18 -16.50
N TRP A 18 -11.17 5.61 -15.58
CA TRP A 18 -10.98 5.70 -14.13
C TRP A 18 -10.17 4.53 -13.54
N SER A 19 -9.57 3.69 -14.39
CA SER A 19 -8.68 2.63 -13.89
C SER A 19 -7.46 3.24 -13.21
N VAL A 20 -7.10 2.70 -12.05
CA VAL A 20 -5.91 3.10 -11.30
C VAL A 20 -5.04 1.89 -11.08
N ALA A 21 -3.72 2.09 -11.10
CA ALA A 21 -2.78 1.04 -10.75
C ALA A 21 -3.06 0.51 -9.33
N PRO A 22 -2.87 -0.78 -9.07
CA PRO A 22 -3.10 -1.36 -7.75
C PRO A 22 -2.19 -0.70 -6.70
N PRO A 23 -2.64 -0.61 -5.43
CA PRO A 23 -1.83 -0.08 -4.35
C PRO A 23 -0.49 -0.82 -4.21
N ARG A 24 0.61 -0.07 -4.25
CA ARG A 24 1.96 -0.60 -3.97
C ARG A 24 2.26 -0.37 -2.49
N LEU A 25 1.80 -1.28 -1.65
CA LEU A 25 1.84 -1.12 -0.20
C LEU A 25 3.27 -1.11 0.36
N GLY A 26 4.25 -1.67 -0.37
CA GLY A 26 5.66 -1.68 0.01
C GLY A 26 5.98 -2.47 1.29
N ARG A 27 4.96 -3.06 1.93
CA ARG A 27 5.02 -3.88 3.14
C ARG A 27 3.92 -4.93 3.08
N GLY A 28 4.17 -6.11 3.65
CA GLY A 28 3.22 -7.22 3.68
C GLY A 28 2.26 -7.19 4.86
N TRP A 29 2.55 -6.43 5.93
CA TRP A 29 1.70 -6.41 7.13
C TRP A 29 0.33 -5.72 6.95
N PRO A 30 0.14 -4.70 6.07
CA PRO A 30 -1.18 -4.11 5.82
C PRO A 30 -2.13 -5.02 5.03
N THR A 31 -1.68 -6.20 4.59
CA THR A 31 -2.51 -7.23 3.94
C THR A 31 -2.47 -8.52 4.74
N GLY A 32 -3.46 -9.39 4.50
CA GLY A 32 -3.53 -10.71 5.13
C GLY A 32 -4.26 -11.69 4.23
N PRO A 33 -4.00 -13.01 4.37
CA PRO A 33 -4.69 -14.04 3.61
C PRO A 33 -6.17 -14.16 4.00
N ASP A 34 -6.52 -13.73 5.22
CA ASP A 34 -7.87 -13.73 5.76
C ASP A 34 -8.04 -12.60 6.80
N ALA A 35 -9.31 -12.34 7.16
CA ALA A 35 -9.67 -11.26 8.06
C ALA A 35 -9.20 -11.48 9.51
N ALA A 36 -9.05 -12.72 9.99
CA ALA A 36 -8.56 -13.00 11.34
C ALA A 36 -7.06 -12.75 11.43
N SER A 37 -6.29 -13.18 10.41
CA SER A 37 -4.86 -12.87 10.28
C SER A 37 -4.60 -11.36 10.31
N LEU A 38 -5.40 -10.59 9.57
CA LEU A 38 -5.25 -9.13 9.52
C LEU A 38 -5.55 -8.50 10.89
N LYS A 39 -6.65 -8.88 11.55
CA LYS A 39 -6.99 -8.37 12.89
C LYS A 39 -5.91 -8.68 13.91
N ALA A 40 -5.39 -9.90 13.94
CA ALA A 40 -4.33 -10.29 14.87
C ALA A 40 -3.05 -9.46 14.69
N ARG A 41 -2.64 -9.19 13.44
CA ARG A 41 -1.50 -8.32 13.13
C ARG A 41 -1.72 -6.89 13.60
N TRP A 42 -2.90 -6.33 13.34
CA TRP A 42 -3.26 -4.99 13.80
C TRP A 42 -3.31 -4.90 15.32
N ASP A 43 -3.91 -5.88 16.00
CA ASP A 43 -3.94 -5.93 17.46
C ASP A 43 -2.54 -5.99 18.06
N ALA A 44 -1.64 -6.81 17.50
CA ALA A 44 -0.24 -6.87 17.91
C ALA A 44 0.45 -5.51 17.75
N LEU A 45 0.27 -4.85 16.61
CA LEU A 45 0.84 -3.53 16.33
C LEU A 45 0.29 -2.42 17.25
N LEU A 46 -1.00 -2.49 17.60
CA LEU A 46 -1.64 -1.50 18.47
C LEU A 46 -1.23 -1.67 19.94
N LYS A 47 -0.94 -2.90 20.37
CA LYS A 47 -0.49 -3.22 21.74
C LYS A 47 1.02 -3.08 21.93
N ALA A 48 1.81 -3.15 20.86
CA ALA A 48 3.26 -3.00 20.94
C ALA A 48 3.66 -1.56 21.25
N GLU A 49 4.65 -1.40 22.12
CA GLU A 49 5.22 -0.11 22.51
C GLU A 49 6.74 -0.09 22.34
N GLY A 50 7.31 1.12 22.33
CA GLY A 50 8.76 1.31 22.33
C GLY A 50 9.50 0.49 21.25
N PRO A 51 10.57 -0.25 21.62
CA PRO A 51 11.35 -1.06 20.70
C PRO A 51 10.55 -2.16 19.97
N ASP A 52 9.56 -2.77 20.63
CA ASP A 52 8.75 -3.83 20.03
C ASP A 52 7.91 -3.28 18.89
N ARG A 53 7.35 -2.07 19.10
CA ARG A 53 6.61 -1.39 18.04
C ARG A 53 7.52 -1.04 16.86
N GLU A 54 8.72 -0.56 17.14
CA GLU A 54 9.69 -0.24 16.09
C GLU A 54 10.06 -1.47 15.28
N ALA A 55 10.32 -2.61 15.93
CA ALA A 55 10.62 -3.88 15.26
C ALA A 55 9.50 -4.31 14.29
N LEU A 56 8.22 -4.16 14.68
CA LEU A 56 7.07 -4.49 13.83
C LEU A 56 6.96 -3.62 12.56
N PHE A 57 7.51 -2.40 12.57
CA PHE A 57 7.58 -1.55 11.38
C PHE A 57 8.77 -1.86 10.46
N GLU A 58 9.63 -2.81 10.84
CA GLU A 58 10.77 -3.31 10.06
C GLU A 58 11.65 -2.16 9.52
N PRO A 59 12.29 -1.36 10.40
CA PRO A 59 13.04 -0.19 10.00
C PRO A 59 14.13 -0.54 9.00
N THR A 60 14.37 0.38 8.06
CA THR A 60 15.43 0.26 7.06
C THR A 60 16.41 1.41 7.24
N ARG A 61 17.57 1.34 6.57
CA ARG A 61 18.54 2.44 6.58
C ARG A 61 17.95 3.79 6.14
N SER A 62 16.91 3.79 5.31
CA SER A 62 16.28 5.01 4.78
C SER A 62 15.02 5.45 5.51
N ARG A 63 14.34 4.57 6.27
CA ARG A 63 13.12 4.91 7.01
C ARG A 63 13.05 4.16 8.35
N THR A 64 12.87 4.93 9.41
CA THR A 64 12.52 4.51 10.76
C THR A 64 11.22 5.21 11.20
N LEU A 65 10.71 4.87 12.39
CA LEU A 65 9.54 5.54 12.97
C LEU A 65 9.75 7.05 13.20
N ARG A 66 11.00 7.50 13.26
CA ARG A 66 11.37 8.89 13.54
C ARG A 66 12.02 9.59 12.35
N SER A 67 12.08 8.93 11.18
CA SER A 67 12.54 9.59 9.96
C SER A 67 11.64 10.78 9.64
N ALA A 68 12.25 11.96 9.54
CA ALA A 68 11.55 13.16 9.13
C ALA A 68 11.00 12.98 7.71
N VAL A 69 9.74 13.34 7.52
CA VAL A 69 9.10 13.42 6.21
C VAL A 69 8.84 14.87 5.88
N GLY A 70 8.96 15.25 4.59
CA GLY A 70 8.62 16.59 4.14
C GLY A 70 7.20 16.96 4.54
N GLN A 71 6.99 18.22 4.93
CA GLN A 71 5.66 18.71 5.27
C GLN A 71 4.71 18.54 4.08
N LEU A 72 3.45 18.23 4.39
CA LEU A 72 2.41 18.21 3.37
C LEU A 72 2.19 19.64 2.82
N PRO A 73 1.88 19.79 1.53
CA PRO A 73 1.55 21.10 0.95
C PRO A 73 0.47 21.82 1.77
N GLY A 74 0.64 23.13 1.96
CA GLY A 74 -0.33 23.97 2.69
C GLY A 74 -0.14 24.01 4.21
N ARG A 75 0.94 23.43 4.75
CA ARG A 75 1.33 23.63 6.16
C ARG A 75 2.39 24.72 6.28
N THR A 76 2.08 25.79 7.01
CA THR A 76 3.07 26.78 7.47
C THR A 76 3.68 26.27 8.78
N GLY A 77 5.01 26.16 8.80
CA GLY A 77 5.78 25.85 10.01
C GLY A 77 5.91 27.06 10.91
#